data_AF-A0A7Z9H775-F1
#
_entry.id   AF-A0A7Z9H775-F1
#
_cell.length_a   1.000
_cell.length_b   1.000
_cell.length_c   1.000
_cell.angle_alpha   90.00
_cell.angle_beta   90.00
_cell.angle_gamma   90.00
#
_symmetry.space_group_name_H-M   'P 1'
#
loop_
_entity.id
_entity.type
_entity.pdbx_description
1 polymer ?
#
loop_
_entity_poly.entity_id
_entity_poly.type
_entity_poly.pdbx_seq_one_letter_code
_entity_poly.pdbx_strand_id
1 'polypeptide(L)'
;MLARDYIDLKIDTDRMTLGKEVAKRLRGTEKGGIPWMVILDGDGKALIDADGPDGNIGCPVQPGERTHFLKMITTTRNKLSTEDVAIISSELTKFGDKILEGFKR
;
A
#
# COMPACT_ATOMS: atom_id res chain seq x y z
N MET A 1 5.15 -4.19 13.27
CA MET A 1 3.87 -4.94 13.23
C MET A 1 3.70 -5.66 11.89
N LEU A 2 3.68 -4.94 10.75
CA LEU A 2 3.52 -5.54 9.41
C LEU A 2 4.51 -6.69 9.10
N ALA A 3 5.74 -6.61 9.58
CA ALA A 3 6.79 -7.63 9.37
C ALA A 3 6.45 -9.05 9.89
N ARG A 4 5.36 -9.23 10.66
CA ARG A 4 4.89 -10.56 11.07
C ARG A 4 4.31 -11.36 9.89
N ASP A 5 3.69 -10.66 8.94
CA ASP A 5 3.01 -11.23 7.77
C ASP A 5 3.64 -10.84 6.43
N TYR A 6 4.30 -9.68 6.37
CA TYR A 6 4.77 -9.12 5.12
C TYR A 6 6.28 -8.99 5.09
N ILE A 7 6.86 -9.30 3.94
CA ILE A 7 8.23 -8.90 3.58
C ILE A 7 8.11 -7.63 2.74
N ASP A 8 8.59 -6.51 3.28
CA ASP A 8 8.58 -5.24 2.57
C ASP A 8 9.72 -5.21 1.53
N LEU A 9 9.37 -4.97 0.27
CA LEU A 9 10.29 -4.90 -0.85
C LEU A 9 10.08 -3.59 -1.60
N LYS A 10 11.11 -2.73 -1.56
CA LYS A 10 11.11 -1.49 -2.33
C LYS A 10 11.73 -1.73 -3.70
N ILE A 11 10.96 -1.45 -4.75
CA ILE A 11 11.45 -1.39 -6.12
C ILE A 11 11.61 0.08 -6.51
N ASP A 12 12.83 0.46 -6.87
CA ASP A 12 13.11 1.77 -7.47
C ASP A 12 13.22 1.62 -8.98
N THR A 13 12.25 2.20 -9.70
CA THR A 13 12.13 2.04 -11.14
C THR A 13 13.27 2.66 -11.94
N ASP A 14 14.00 3.62 -11.37
CA ASP A 14 15.08 4.31 -12.08
C ASP A 14 16.47 3.82 -11.67
N ARG A 15 16.63 3.30 -10.45
CA ARG A 15 17.93 2.90 -9.90
C ARG A 15 18.18 1.39 -9.91
N MET A 16 17.13 0.57 -9.85
CA MET A 16 17.31 -0.88 -9.83
C MET A 16 17.33 -1.46 -11.24
N THR A 17 18.25 -2.40 -11.47
CA THR A 17 18.26 -3.22 -12.69
C THR A 17 16.91 -3.92 -12.83
N LEU A 18 16.28 -3.78 -14.00
CA LEU A 18 14.94 -4.28 -14.32
C LEU A 18 13.79 -3.67 -13.48
N GLY A 19 14.00 -2.55 -12.79
CA GLY A 19 12.98 -1.94 -11.93
C GLY A 19 11.70 -1.55 -12.68
N LYS A 20 11.82 -1.01 -13.90
CA LYS A 20 10.67 -0.63 -14.75
C LYS A 20 9.91 -1.86 -15.23
N GLU A 21 10.62 -2.90 -15.61
CA GLU A 21 10.10 -4.17 -16.10
C GLU A 21 9.33 -4.91 -15.00
N VAL A 22 9.86 -4.92 -13.78
CA VAL A 22 9.17 -5.47 -12.61
C VAL A 22 7.89 -4.67 -12.31
N ALA A 23 7.96 -3.33 -12.28
CA ALA A 23 6.79 -2.49 -12.04
C ALA A 23 5.71 -2.70 -13.13
N LYS A 24 6.11 -2.75 -14.40
CA LYS A 24 5.23 -3.03 -15.54
C LYS A 24 4.58 -4.41 -15.44
N ARG A 25 5.35 -5.44 -15.08
CA ARG A 25 4.82 -6.80 -14.89
C ARG A 25 3.77 -6.85 -13.79
N LEU A 26 4.02 -6.18 -12.66
CA LEU A 26 3.14 -6.22 -11.50
C LEU A 26 1.87 -5.39 -11.69
N ARG A 27 1.98 -4.19 -12.28
CA ARG A 27 0.83 -3.29 -12.50
C ARG A 27 0.07 -3.59 -13.79
N GLY A 28 0.70 -4.26 -14.76
CA GLY A 28 0.15 -4.49 -16.10
C GLY A 28 0.18 -3.25 -17.02
N THR A 29 0.64 -2.10 -16.52
CA THR A 29 0.76 -0.84 -17.27
C THR A 29 1.93 0.00 -16.76
N GLU A 30 2.50 0.81 -17.65
CA GLU A 30 3.53 1.80 -17.32
C GLU A 30 2.92 3.13 -16.81
N LYS A 31 1.60 3.27 -16.89
CA LYS A 31 0.88 4.49 -16.49
C LYS A 31 0.47 4.44 -15.02
N GLY A 32 0.46 5.62 -14.40
CA GLY A 32 -0.09 5.86 -13.07
C GLY A 32 0.93 6.47 -12.10
N GLY A 33 0.45 6.94 -10.95
CA GLY A 33 1.29 7.59 -9.95
C GLY A 33 2.24 6.61 -9.26
N ILE A 34 3.36 7.15 -8.77
CA ILE A 34 4.23 6.53 -7.76
C ILE A 34 4.21 7.41 -6.49
N PRO A 35 4.35 6.85 -5.28
CA PRO A 35 4.51 5.43 -4.98
C PRO A 35 3.27 4.59 -5.32
N TRP A 36 3.47 3.31 -5.63
CA TRP A 36 2.43 2.30 -5.88
C TRP A 36 2.86 0.99 -5.23
N MET A 37 1.92 0.20 -4.74
CA MET A 37 2.21 -1.04 -4.00
C MET A 37 1.26 -2.17 -4.40
N VAL A 38 1.71 -3.40 -4.21
CA VAL A 38 0.93 -4.62 -4.43
C VAL A 38 1.34 -5.65 -3.38
N ILE A 39 0.36 -6.41 -2.88
CA ILE A 39 0.61 -7.54 -2.00
C ILE A 39 0.54 -8.81 -2.83
N LEU A 40 1.59 -9.63 -2.73
CA LEU A 40 1.71 -10.90 -3.43
C LEU A 40 1.55 -12.07 -2.45
N ASP A 41 1.14 -13.22 -2.96
CA ASP A 41 1.27 -14.50 -2.25
C ASP A 41 2.70 -15.08 -2.32
N GLY A 42 2.89 -16.26 -1.73
CA GLY A 42 4.18 -16.94 -1.70
C GLY A 42 4.72 -17.38 -3.08
N ASP A 43 3.84 -17.47 -4.08
CA ASP A 43 4.20 -17.81 -5.47
C ASP A 43 4.43 -16.55 -6.33
N GLY A 44 4.31 -15.36 -5.74
CA GLY A 44 4.49 -14.09 -6.42
C GLY A 44 3.30 -13.64 -7.25
N LYS A 45 2.11 -14.21 -7.01
CA LYS A 45 0.85 -13.78 -7.64
C LYS A 45 0.23 -12.63 -6.84
N ALA A 46 -0.28 -11.63 -7.55
CA ALA A 46 -0.96 -10.50 -6.92
C ALA A 46 -2.27 -10.91 -6.24
N LEU A 47 -2.43 -10.53 -4.98
CA LEU A 47 -3.65 -10.69 -4.20
C LEU A 47 -4.51 -9.43 -4.24
N ILE A 48 -3.88 -8.26 -4.08
CA ILE A 48 -4.51 -6.94 -4.13
C ILE A 48 -3.45 -5.86 -4.33
N ASP A 49 -3.80 -4.78 -5.04
CA ASP A 49 -2.91 -3.66 -5.33
C ASP A 49 -3.44 -2.31 -4.81
N ALA A 50 -2.65 -1.26 -5.01
CA ALA A 50 -2.90 0.10 -4.54
C ALA A 50 -3.94 0.87 -5.35
N ASP A 51 -4.46 0.35 -6.47
CA ASP A 51 -5.47 1.05 -7.25
C ASP A 51 -6.86 0.78 -6.62
N GLY A 52 -7.34 1.76 -5.84
CA GLY A 52 -8.66 1.77 -5.23
C GLY A 52 -9.74 2.30 -6.18
N PRO A 53 -10.98 2.52 -5.69
CA PRO A 53 -12.07 3.05 -6.50
C PRO A 53 -11.75 4.40 -7.19
N ASP A 54 -10.93 5.22 -6.53
CA ASP A 54 -10.54 6.55 -7.02
C ASP A 54 -9.13 6.55 -7.66
N GLY A 55 -8.55 5.37 -7.90
CA GLY A 55 -7.21 5.18 -8.45
C GLY A 55 -6.15 4.90 -7.38
N ASN A 56 -4.88 5.14 -7.74
CA ASN A 56 -3.74 4.82 -6.89
C ASN A 56 -3.79 5.58 -5.56
N ILE A 57 -3.74 4.84 -4.45
CA ILE A 57 -3.76 5.42 -3.09
C ILE A 57 -2.45 6.07 -2.66
N GLY A 58 -1.35 5.85 -3.39
CA GLY A 58 -0.06 6.48 -3.14
C GLY A 58 0.37 6.40 -1.67
N CYS A 59 0.40 7.57 -1.01
CA CYS A 59 0.51 7.67 0.44
C CYS A 59 -0.90 7.85 1.03
N PRO A 60 -1.44 6.88 1.80
CA PRO A 60 -2.85 6.91 2.18
C PRO A 60 -3.17 8.01 3.21
N VAL A 61 -3.59 9.18 2.72
CA VAL A 61 -3.92 10.36 3.52
C VAL A 61 -5.43 10.56 3.55
N GLN A 62 -6.08 10.46 2.40
CA GLN A 62 -7.52 10.64 2.29
C GLN A 62 -8.29 9.46 2.89
N PRO A 63 -9.53 9.67 3.40
CA PRO A 63 -10.34 8.60 3.97
C PRO A 63 -10.52 7.37 3.05
N GLY A 64 -10.75 7.60 1.75
CA GLY A 64 -10.89 6.53 0.75
C GLY A 64 -9.60 5.72 0.56
N GLU A 65 -8.47 6.41 0.49
CA GLU A 65 -7.14 5.79 0.38
C GLU A 65 -6.83 4.92 1.60
N ARG A 66 -7.09 5.44 2.81
CA ARG A 66 -6.91 4.70 4.07
C ARG A 66 -7.80 3.47 4.14
N THR A 67 -9.04 3.60 3.69
CA THR A 67 -10.01 2.49 3.64
C THR A 67 -9.50 1.38 2.72
N HIS A 68 -9.00 1.72 1.53
CA HIS A 68 -8.46 0.73 0.60
C HIS A 68 -7.18 0.08 1.15
N PHE A 69 -6.27 0.85 1.75
CA PHE A 69 -5.08 0.30 2.40
C PHE A 69 -5.44 -0.72 3.51
N LEU A 70 -6.42 -0.39 4.36
CA LEU A 70 -6.90 -1.32 5.39
C LEU A 70 -7.58 -2.56 4.79
N LYS A 71 -8.29 -2.41 3.68
CA LYS A 71 -8.83 -3.56 2.93
C LYS A 71 -7.70 -4.47 2.44
N MET A 72 -6.60 -3.91 1.92
CA MET A 72 -5.43 -4.69 1.52
C MET A 72 -4.93 -5.54 2.70
N ILE A 73 -4.63 -4.91 3.84
CA ILE A 73 -4.11 -5.61 5.02
C ILE A 73 -5.09 -6.65 5.58
N THR A 74 -6.38 -6.31 5.68
CA THR A 74 -7.39 -7.21 6.25
C THR A 74 -7.66 -8.44 5.38
N THR A 75 -7.53 -8.30 4.06
CA THR A 75 -7.72 -9.39 3.10
C THR A 75 -6.52 -10.35 3.06
N THR A 76 -5.31 -9.83 3.26
CA THR A 76 -4.08 -10.61 3.05
C THR A 76 -3.32 -11.01 4.31
N ARG A 77 -3.67 -10.46 5.48
CA ARG A 77 -3.02 -10.83 6.76
C ARG A 77 -3.19 -12.31 7.06
N ASN A 78 -2.23 -12.86 7.79
CA ASN A 78 -2.25 -14.24 8.26
C ASN A 78 -2.13 -14.30 9.81
N LYS A 79 -1.09 -13.67 10.37
CA LYS A 79 -0.77 -13.66 11.81
C LYS A 79 -1.18 -12.40 12.53
N LEU A 80 -1.30 -11.26 11.85
CA LEU A 80 -1.79 -10.03 12.49
C LEU A 80 -3.18 -10.27 13.04
N SER A 81 -3.45 -9.86 14.27
CA SER A 81 -4.78 -9.99 14.87
C SER A 81 -5.71 -8.84 14.44
N THR A 82 -6.98 -8.90 14.84
CA THR A 82 -7.93 -7.80 14.58
C THR A 82 -7.52 -6.54 15.36
N GLU A 83 -6.96 -6.71 16.56
CA GLU A 83 -6.42 -5.64 17.40
C GLU A 83 -5.18 -5.00 16.74
N ASP A 84 -4.29 -5.81 16.17
CA ASP A 84 -3.15 -5.31 15.40
C ASP A 84 -3.63 -4.42 14.24
N VAL A 85 -4.66 -4.84 13.49
CA VAL A 85 -5.25 -4.05 12.41
C VAL A 85 -5.88 -2.76 12.94
N ALA A 86 -6.56 -2.79 14.10
CA ALA A 86 -7.12 -1.59 14.72
C ALA A 86 -6.03 -0.57 15.08
N ILE A 87 -4.87 -1.04 15.55
CA ILE A 87 -3.70 -0.19 15.79
C ILE A 87 -3.20 0.42 14.47
N ILE A 88 -3.08 -0.36 13.39
CA ILE A 88 -2.71 0.17 12.06
C ILE A 88 -3.67 1.28 11.63
N SER A 89 -4.98 1.03 11.75
CA SER A 89 -6.02 1.99 11.39
C SER A 89 -5.91 3.28 12.20
N SER A 90 -5.66 3.19 13.51
CA SER A 90 -5.51 4.35 14.38
C SER A 90 -4.29 5.20 13.99
N GLU A 91 -3.13 4.57 13.82
CA GLU A 91 -1.89 5.27 13.46
C GLU A 91 -1.96 5.89 12.06
N LEU A 92 -2.57 5.18 11.10
CA LEU A 92 -2.77 5.70 9.74
C LEU A 92 -3.73 6.91 9.73
N THR A 93 -4.76 6.88 10.57
CA THR A 93 -5.69 8.01 10.72
C THR A 93 -4.96 9.22 11.29
N LYS A 94 -4.24 9.06 12.41
CA LYS A 94 -3.43 10.14 13.02
C LYS A 94 -2.44 10.75 12.04
N PHE A 95 -1.76 9.91 11.25
CA PHE A 95 -0.84 10.38 10.23
C PHE A 95 -1.55 11.21 9.16
N GLY A 96 -2.62 10.69 8.55
CA GLY A 96 -3.37 11.38 7.51
C GLY A 96 -3.95 12.71 8.01
N ASP A 97 -4.50 12.73 9.22
CA ASP A 97 -5.08 13.94 9.81
C ASP A 97 -4.02 15.01 10.04
N LYS A 98 -2.84 14.64 10.55
CA LYS A 98 -1.69 15.56 10.72
C LYS A 98 -1.23 16.15 9.39
N ILE A 99 -1.21 15.36 8.32
CA ILE A 99 -0.84 15.83 6.98
C ILE A 99 -1.90 16.80 6.44
N LEU A 100 -3.19 16.46 6.57
CA LEU A 100 -4.30 17.31 6.14
C LEU A 100 -4.35 18.64 6.90
N GLU A 101 -4.04 18.66 8.20
CA GLU A 101 -3.89 19.89 8.97
C GLU A 101 -2.75 20.77 8.46
N GLY A 102 -1.64 20.16 8.02
CA GLY A 102 -0.51 20.87 7.42
C GLY A 102 -0.88 21.62 6.14
N PHE A 103 -1.82 21.11 5.35
CA PHE A 103 -2.31 21.75 4.12
C PHE A 103 -3.32 22.89 4.35
N LYS A 104 -3.82 23.06 5.57
CA LYS A 104 -4.76 24.14 5.93
C LYS A 104 -4.05 25.43 6.37
N ARG A 105 -2.72 25.44 6.37
CA ARG A 105 -1.87 26.61 6.72
C ARG A 105 -1.51 27.38 5.46
#